data_AF-A7TEW1-F1
#
_entry.id   AF-A7TEW1-F1
#
_cell.length_a   1.000
_cell.length_b   1.000
_cell.length_c   1.000
_cell.angle_alpha   90.00
_cell.angle_beta   90.00
_cell.angle_gamma   90.00
#
_symmetry.space_group_name_H-M   'P 1'
#
loop_
_entity.id
_entity.type
_entity.pdbx_description
1 polymer ?
#
loop_
_entity_poly.entity_id
_entity_poly.type
_entity_poly.pdbx_seq_one_letter_code
_entity_poly.pdbx_strand_id
1 'polypeptide(L)'
;MGVDYYRQVDLINELVVTKGESIITPRNIAQEEYDLDSPSKGRSKVVKLIGSNRIIDGVSVRCPPYLLNFFNLTGYRLNNRYNNVYNKVEDVSSRYYRMEKKVTSRIAGLHSDRDEQLLKGFAFTLVSGMTGSILFRRRNILARFTMPIVFALACFSYALPTTYDNTMDLIHDVEESLFPNFVAKQDVIVAKGRIGIDHTIMTYEIIKDKLSSVNNFIKGHINFN
;
A
#
# COMPACT_ATOMS: atom_id res chain seq x y z
N MET A 1 50.89 25.03 -65.53
CA MET A 1 51.29 24.70 -64.15
C MET A 1 50.24 25.26 -63.22
N GLY A 2 49.35 24.40 -62.71
CA GLY A 2 48.33 24.81 -61.75
C GLY A 2 48.95 24.93 -60.36
N VAL A 3 48.60 25.99 -59.63
CA VAL A 3 49.00 26.15 -58.23
C VAL A 3 48.21 25.14 -57.42
N ASP A 4 48.89 24.30 -56.67
CA ASP A 4 48.27 23.32 -55.80
C ASP A 4 47.90 24.01 -54.47
N TYR A 5 46.60 24.05 -54.15
CA TYR A 5 46.05 24.80 -53.02
C TYR A 5 45.90 23.96 -51.76
N TYR A 6 46.27 22.68 -51.79
CA TYR A 6 46.10 21.79 -50.66
C TYR A 6 47.38 21.70 -49.83
N ARG A 7 47.23 21.98 -48.52
CA ARG A 7 48.28 21.73 -47.53
C ARG A 7 48.41 20.22 -47.33
N GLN A 8 49.61 19.67 -47.45
CA GLN A 8 49.85 18.26 -47.12
C GLN A 8 49.69 18.06 -45.61
N VAL A 9 48.86 17.10 -45.22
CA VAL A 9 48.58 16.75 -43.83
C VAL A 9 49.79 16.02 -43.26
N ASP A 10 50.51 16.67 -42.35
CA ASP A 10 51.66 16.10 -41.66
C ASP A 10 51.17 15.41 -40.37
N LEU A 11 50.93 14.10 -40.46
CA LEU A 11 50.31 13.32 -39.39
C LEU A 11 51.11 13.37 -38.07
N ILE A 12 52.42 13.62 -38.12
CA ILE A 12 53.26 13.64 -36.91
C ILE A 12 53.11 14.96 -36.15
N ASN A 13 52.89 16.07 -36.85
CA ASN A 13 52.75 17.41 -36.26
C ASN A 13 51.30 17.76 -35.90
N GLU A 14 50.31 17.11 -36.53
CA GLU A 14 48.88 17.35 -36.26
C GLU A 14 48.25 16.34 -35.28
N LEU A 15 48.97 15.26 -34.92
CA LEU A 15 48.61 14.42 -33.78
C LEU A 15 48.97 15.13 -32.46
N VAL A 16 48.12 16.07 -32.04
CA VAL A 16 48.03 16.40 -30.61
C VAL A 16 47.44 15.17 -29.94
N VAL A 17 48.31 14.32 -29.38
CA VAL A 17 47.95 13.12 -28.64
C VAL A 17 46.98 13.50 -27.51
N THR A 18 45.67 13.30 -27.73
CA THR A 18 44.69 13.26 -26.66
C THR A 18 44.79 11.87 -26.02
N LYS A 19 45.53 11.80 -24.92
CA LYS A 19 45.51 10.62 -24.06
C LYS A 19 44.17 10.63 -23.32
N GLY A 20 43.27 9.71 -23.69
CA GLY A 20 42.10 9.37 -22.87
C GLY A 20 40.77 9.85 -23.39
N GLU A 21 40.28 9.21 -24.44
CA GLU A 21 38.86 9.11 -24.71
C GLU A 21 38.19 8.33 -23.57
N SER A 22 37.52 9.04 -22.65
CA SER A 22 36.49 8.43 -21.82
C SER A 22 35.40 9.46 -21.60
N ILE A 23 34.15 9.03 -21.65
CA ILE A 23 33.01 9.88 -21.33
C ILE A 23 33.08 10.14 -19.83
N ILE A 24 33.51 11.34 -19.44
CA ILE A 24 33.94 11.63 -18.08
C ILE A 24 32.74 12.08 -17.21
N THR A 25 32.36 11.24 -16.25
CA THR A 25 31.47 11.64 -15.15
C THR A 25 32.24 12.49 -14.12
N PRO A 26 31.61 13.46 -13.44
CA PRO A 26 32.29 14.50 -12.66
C PRO A 26 33.10 13.98 -11.45
N ARG A 27 32.95 12.71 -11.08
CA ARG A 27 33.64 12.08 -9.95
C ARG A 27 35.08 11.65 -10.28
N ASN A 28 35.40 11.33 -11.56
CA ASN A 28 36.74 10.85 -11.95
C ASN A 28 37.74 12.00 -12.21
N ILE A 29 37.23 13.19 -12.54
CA ILE A 29 37.95 14.46 -12.81
C ILE A 29 38.72 15.00 -11.60
N ALA A 30 38.22 14.72 -10.39
CA ALA A 30 38.76 15.26 -9.16
C ALA A 30 39.98 14.48 -8.64
N GLN A 31 40.17 13.23 -9.05
CA GLN A 31 41.28 12.40 -8.57
C GLN A 31 42.52 12.47 -9.47
N GLU A 32 42.36 12.65 -10.79
CA GLU A 32 43.50 12.73 -11.72
C GLU A 32 44.18 14.11 -11.80
N GLU A 33 43.55 15.20 -11.32
CA GLU A 33 44.10 16.56 -11.45
C GLU A 33 44.86 17.08 -10.21
N TYR A 34 44.96 16.30 -9.13
CA TYR A 34 45.74 16.72 -7.95
C TYR A 34 47.27 16.50 -8.08
N ASP A 35 47.73 15.74 -9.08
CA ASP A 35 49.12 15.29 -9.16
C ASP A 35 49.99 16.01 -10.20
N LEU A 36 49.51 17.09 -10.83
CA LEU A 36 50.26 17.76 -11.91
C LEU A 36 50.41 19.29 -11.73
N ASP A 37 51.03 19.76 -10.63
CA ASP A 37 51.62 21.11 -10.65
C ASP A 37 52.76 21.27 -9.62
N SER A 38 54.01 21.27 -10.12
CA SER A 38 55.21 21.61 -9.35
C SER A 38 55.36 23.15 -9.27
N PRO A 39 55.58 23.77 -8.10
CA PRO A 39 55.40 25.21 -7.93
C PRO A 39 56.64 26.02 -8.31
N SER A 40 56.52 26.95 -9.26
CA SER A 40 57.47 28.06 -9.43
C SER A 40 57.18 29.18 -8.42
N LYS A 41 58.20 29.51 -7.61
CA LYS A 41 58.15 30.20 -6.30
C LYS A 41 57.58 31.63 -6.25
N GLY A 42 57.24 32.28 -7.38
CA GLY A 42 56.73 33.66 -7.41
C GLY A 42 55.27 33.84 -7.86
N ARG A 43 54.69 32.84 -8.53
CA ARG A 43 53.38 32.95 -9.22
C ARG A 43 52.22 32.31 -8.45
N SER A 44 52.52 31.67 -7.32
CA SER A 44 51.65 30.76 -6.56
C SER A 44 50.36 31.40 -6.03
N LYS A 45 50.37 32.64 -5.53
CA LYS A 45 49.17 33.26 -4.93
C LYS A 45 48.08 33.57 -5.96
N VAL A 46 48.46 34.08 -7.13
CA VAL A 46 47.51 34.43 -8.20
C VAL A 46 46.97 33.16 -8.87
N VAL A 47 47.82 32.14 -9.08
CA VAL A 47 47.38 30.83 -9.59
C VAL A 47 46.42 30.14 -8.62
N LYS A 48 46.65 30.24 -7.30
CA LYS A 48 45.71 29.73 -6.28
C LYS A 48 44.37 30.47 -6.26
N LEU A 49 44.33 31.75 -6.63
CA LEU A 49 43.10 32.56 -6.65
C LEU A 49 42.29 32.36 -7.94
N ILE A 50 42.96 32.29 -9.08
CA ILE A 50 42.33 32.17 -10.41
C ILE A 50 42.00 30.70 -10.74
N GLY A 51 42.67 29.74 -10.11
CA GLY A 51 42.52 28.31 -10.38
C GLY A 51 43.46 27.81 -11.48
N SER A 52 43.72 26.50 -11.45
CA SER A 52 44.44 25.80 -12.51
C SER A 52 43.67 25.89 -13.83
N ASN A 53 44.40 25.93 -14.95
CA ASN A 53 43.79 25.94 -16.27
C ASN A 53 43.44 24.50 -16.66
N ARG A 54 42.15 24.20 -16.79
CA ARG A 54 41.69 22.89 -17.27
C ARG A 54 41.13 23.06 -18.67
N ILE A 55 41.60 22.25 -19.62
CA ILE A 55 41.05 22.20 -20.98
C ILE A 55 39.89 21.22 -20.95
N ILE A 56 38.69 21.73 -21.24
CA ILE A 56 37.47 20.94 -21.38
C ILE A 56 36.97 21.19 -22.81
N ASP A 57 36.84 20.13 -23.61
CA ASP A 57 36.36 20.19 -24.99
C ASP A 57 37.09 21.21 -25.89
N GLY A 58 38.42 21.29 -25.76
CA GLY A 58 39.26 22.21 -26.54
C GLY A 58 39.22 23.67 -26.07
N VAL A 59 38.44 24.00 -25.03
CA VAL A 59 38.36 25.34 -24.44
C VAL A 59 39.10 25.36 -23.10
N SER A 60 40.02 26.31 -22.93
CA SER A 60 40.70 26.54 -21.66
C SER A 60 39.75 27.24 -20.69
N VAL A 61 39.31 26.54 -19.64
CA VAL A 61 38.45 27.11 -18.60
C VAL A 61 39.26 27.27 -17.32
N ARG A 62 39.19 28.47 -16.72
CA ARG A 62 39.80 28.77 -15.41
C ARG A 62 38.74 28.57 -14.33
N CYS A 63 38.93 27.57 -13.48
CA CYS A 63 38.00 27.25 -12.40
C CYS A 63 38.60 27.64 -11.06
N PRO A 64 38.22 28.79 -10.49
CA PRO A 64 38.76 29.20 -9.21
C PRO A 64 38.24 28.28 -8.08
N PRO A 65 39.10 27.88 -7.13
CA PRO A 65 38.78 26.84 -6.14
C PRO A 65 37.63 27.23 -5.19
N TYR A 66 37.43 28.52 -4.94
CA TYR A 66 36.29 29.00 -4.13
C TYR A 66 34.95 28.72 -4.79
N LEU A 67 34.89 28.86 -6.12
CA LEU A 67 33.67 28.71 -6.90
C LEU A 67 33.32 27.23 -7.04
N LEU A 68 34.33 26.38 -7.23
CA LEU A 68 34.18 24.93 -7.24
C LEU A 68 33.61 24.41 -5.90
N ASN A 69 34.14 24.89 -4.77
CA ASN A 69 33.61 24.53 -3.45
C ASN A 69 32.18 25.03 -3.24
N PHE A 70 31.87 26.25 -3.67
CA PHE A 70 30.52 26.80 -3.60
C PHE A 70 29.52 25.94 -4.40
N PHE A 71 29.86 25.57 -5.64
CA PHE A 71 29.00 24.75 -6.48
C PHE A 71 28.90 23.31 -5.98
N ASN A 72 29.99 22.71 -5.51
CA ASN A 72 29.97 21.37 -4.92
C ASN A 72 29.10 21.34 -3.65
N LEU A 73 29.22 22.35 -2.78
CA LEU A 73 28.40 22.46 -1.58
C LEU A 73 26.92 22.69 -1.92
N THR A 74 26.65 23.54 -2.91
CA THR A 74 25.30 23.85 -3.36
C THR A 74 24.64 22.62 -3.98
N GLY A 75 25.34 21.93 -4.89
CA GLY A 75 24.88 20.68 -5.48
C GLY A 75 24.66 19.59 -4.43
N TYR A 76 25.57 19.45 -3.47
CA TYR A 76 25.42 18.51 -2.36
C TYR A 76 24.18 18.81 -1.50
N ARG A 77 23.95 20.08 -1.16
CA ARG A 77 22.77 20.50 -0.38
C ARG A 77 21.47 20.24 -1.13
N LEU A 78 21.41 20.56 -2.42
CA LEU A 78 20.24 20.32 -3.25
C LEU A 78 19.96 18.83 -3.39
N ASN A 79 20.98 18.02 -3.67
CA ASN A 79 20.85 16.57 -3.77
C ASN A 79 20.37 15.95 -2.45
N ASN A 80 20.93 16.39 -1.32
CA ASN A 80 20.52 15.87 -0.01
C ASN A 80 19.08 16.28 0.35
N ARG A 81 18.63 17.48 -0.04
CA ARG A 81 17.23 17.91 0.11
C ARG A 81 16.30 17.12 -0.80
N TYR A 82 16.68 16.92 -2.06
CA TYR A 82 15.93 16.13 -3.03
C TYR A 82 15.74 14.69 -2.54
N ASN A 83 16.81 14.03 -2.10
CA ASN A 83 16.75 12.66 -1.58
C ASN A 83 15.88 12.55 -0.33
N ASN A 84 15.96 13.52 0.60
CA ASN A 84 15.10 13.51 1.79
C ASN A 84 13.61 13.69 1.45
N VAL A 85 13.28 14.52 0.46
CA VAL A 85 11.89 14.66 -0.02
C VAL A 85 11.45 13.40 -0.75
N TYR A 86 12.28 12.88 -1.65
CA TYR A 86 12.02 11.64 -2.39
C TYR A 86 11.73 10.48 -1.44
N ASN A 87 12.57 10.27 -0.43
CA ASN A 87 12.40 9.20 0.56
C ASN A 87 11.11 9.36 1.38
N LYS A 88 10.72 10.59 1.74
CA LYS A 88 9.45 10.85 2.46
C LYS A 88 8.23 10.56 1.57
N VAL A 89 8.29 10.93 0.30
CA VAL A 89 7.21 10.67 -0.66
C VAL A 89 7.10 9.17 -0.93
N GLU A 90 8.22 8.46 -1.06
CA GLU A 90 8.24 7.01 -1.25
C GLU A 90 7.70 6.27 -0.02
N ASP A 91 8.06 6.69 1.20
CA ASP A 91 7.52 6.10 2.43
C ASP A 91 6.01 6.32 2.55
N VAL A 92 5.52 7.53 2.28
CA VAL A 92 4.07 7.81 2.31
C VAL A 92 3.34 7.01 1.22
N SER A 93 3.86 6.98 0.00
CA SER A 93 3.28 6.23 -1.12
C SER A 93 3.24 4.73 -0.81
N SER A 94 4.33 4.16 -0.31
CA SER A 94 4.40 2.74 0.05
C SER A 94 3.44 2.37 1.18
N ARG A 95 3.27 3.24 2.17
CA ARG A 95 2.26 3.07 3.24
C ARG A 95 0.84 3.13 2.69
N TYR A 96 0.57 4.07 1.79
CA TYR A 96 -0.71 4.21 1.12
C TYR A 96 -1.04 2.97 0.29
N TYR A 97 -0.12 2.53 -0.58
CA TYR A 97 -0.30 1.32 -1.37
C TYR A 97 -0.45 0.06 -0.52
N ARG A 98 0.23 -0.03 0.63
CA ARG A 98 0.03 -1.15 1.56
C ARG A 98 -1.37 -1.10 2.17
N MET A 99 -1.88 0.08 2.48
CA MET A 99 -3.25 0.25 2.96
C MET A 99 -4.27 -0.12 1.87
N GLU A 100 -4.08 0.38 0.65
CA GLU A 100 -4.93 0.04 -0.49
C GLU A 100 -4.91 -1.46 -0.76
N LYS A 101 -3.74 -2.10 -0.85
CA LYS A 101 -3.66 -3.55 -1.03
C LYS A 101 -4.37 -4.32 0.09
N LYS A 102 -4.27 -3.88 1.34
CA LYS A 102 -5.01 -4.48 2.46
C LYS A 102 -6.51 -4.31 2.31
N VAL A 103 -6.96 -3.13 1.88
CA VAL A 103 -8.38 -2.85 1.65
C VAL A 103 -8.90 -3.63 0.43
N THR A 104 -8.20 -3.59 -0.70
CA THR A 104 -8.54 -4.33 -1.92
C THR A 104 -8.52 -5.84 -1.69
N SER A 105 -7.53 -6.39 -0.98
CA SER A 105 -7.53 -7.82 -0.63
C SER A 105 -8.66 -8.18 0.32
N ARG A 106 -9.01 -7.30 1.27
CA ARG A 106 -10.15 -7.47 2.17
C ARG A 106 -11.49 -7.40 1.44
N ILE A 107 -11.65 -6.48 0.47
CA ILE A 107 -12.83 -6.36 -0.39
C ILE A 107 -12.91 -7.54 -1.37
N ALA A 108 -11.78 -7.97 -1.92
CA ALA A 108 -11.72 -9.15 -2.79
C ALA A 108 -12.07 -10.43 -2.01
N GLY A 109 -11.63 -10.54 -0.76
CA GLY A 109 -12.04 -11.61 0.16
C GLY A 109 -13.53 -11.57 0.49
N LEU A 110 -14.12 -10.36 0.53
CA LEU A 110 -15.57 -10.19 0.70
C LEU A 110 -16.37 -10.63 -0.55
N HIS A 111 -15.77 -10.64 -1.73
CA HIS A 111 -16.38 -11.05 -3.01
C HIS A 111 -16.26 -12.57 -3.28
N SER A 112 -16.15 -13.40 -2.24
CA SER A 112 -15.79 -14.82 -2.43
C SER A 112 -16.90 -15.67 -3.10
N ASP A 113 -18.16 -15.23 -3.12
CA ASP A 113 -19.26 -15.96 -3.76
C ASP A 113 -19.86 -15.23 -4.97
N ARG A 114 -19.81 -15.88 -6.13
CA ARG A 114 -20.40 -15.39 -7.39
C ARG A 114 -21.93 -15.50 -7.40
N ASP A 115 -22.49 -16.35 -6.54
CA ASP A 115 -23.92 -16.61 -6.44
C ASP A 115 -24.67 -15.55 -5.60
N GLU A 116 -23.95 -14.80 -4.74
CA GLU A 116 -24.54 -13.68 -4.01
C GLU A 116 -24.71 -12.45 -4.91
N GLN A 117 -25.98 -12.05 -5.13
CA GLN A 117 -26.28 -10.83 -5.89
C GLN A 117 -26.13 -9.59 -5.00
N LEU A 118 -24.88 -9.14 -4.79
CA LEU A 118 -24.53 -7.99 -3.96
C LEU A 118 -25.42 -6.78 -4.19
N LEU A 119 -25.63 -6.40 -5.47
CA LEU A 119 -26.44 -5.22 -5.81
C LEU A 119 -27.87 -5.32 -5.28
N LYS A 120 -28.49 -6.50 -5.36
CA LYS A 120 -29.84 -6.73 -4.85
C LYS A 120 -29.85 -6.85 -3.32
N GLY A 121 -28.87 -7.54 -2.75
CA GLY A 121 -28.73 -7.68 -1.30
C GLY A 121 -28.54 -6.33 -0.59
N PHE A 122 -27.69 -5.46 -1.12
CA PHE A 122 -27.51 -4.10 -0.62
C PHE A 122 -28.77 -3.25 -0.79
N ALA A 123 -29.45 -3.33 -1.95
CA ALA A 123 -30.70 -2.62 -2.16
C ALA A 123 -31.77 -3.04 -1.14
N PHE A 124 -31.95 -4.34 -0.90
CA PHE A 124 -32.88 -4.84 0.10
C PHE A 124 -32.51 -4.44 1.52
N THR A 125 -31.23 -4.46 1.86
CA THR A 125 -30.71 -4.01 3.17
C THR A 125 -31.07 -2.53 3.42
N LEU A 126 -30.85 -1.67 2.42
CA LEU A 126 -31.18 -0.25 2.51
C LEU A 126 -32.70 -0.02 2.64
N VAL A 127 -33.49 -0.70 1.81
CA VAL A 127 -34.96 -0.61 1.85
C VAL A 127 -35.49 -1.11 3.20
N SER A 128 -34.92 -2.19 3.75
CA SER A 128 -35.25 -2.71 5.08
C SER A 128 -34.99 -1.66 6.17
N GLY A 129 -33.83 -1.00 6.15
CA GLY A 129 -33.52 0.07 7.10
C GLY A 129 -34.48 1.26 7.00
N MET A 130 -34.81 1.69 5.77
CA MET A 130 -35.83 2.73 5.54
C MET A 130 -37.21 2.30 6.04
N THR A 131 -37.57 1.03 5.84
CA THR A 131 -38.81 0.43 6.34
C THR A 131 -38.84 0.43 7.87
N GLY A 132 -37.74 0.05 8.52
CA GLY A 132 -37.59 0.16 9.98
C GLY A 132 -37.76 1.60 10.49
N SER A 133 -37.21 2.59 9.78
CA SER A 133 -37.38 4.01 10.12
C SER A 133 -38.85 4.47 10.04
N ILE A 134 -39.56 4.05 9.00
CA ILE A 134 -40.98 4.39 8.80
C ILE A 134 -41.84 3.71 9.86
N LEU A 135 -41.62 2.42 10.12
CA LEU A 135 -42.40 1.64 11.10
C LEU A 135 -42.27 2.18 12.52
N PHE A 136 -41.07 2.64 12.91
CA PHE A 136 -40.79 3.13 14.26
C PHE A 136 -40.81 4.66 14.37
N ARG A 137 -41.30 5.36 13.34
CA ARG A 137 -41.34 6.83 13.24
C ARG A 137 -42.02 7.53 14.43
N ARG A 138 -43.05 6.90 15.03
CA ARG A 138 -43.87 7.47 16.11
C ARG A 138 -43.54 6.90 17.51
N ARG A 139 -42.51 6.07 17.63
CA ARG A 139 -42.06 5.54 18.93
C ARG A 139 -40.92 6.39 19.51
N ASN A 140 -40.43 5.98 20.68
CA ASN A 140 -39.33 6.62 21.42
C ASN A 140 -38.18 7.05 20.50
N ILE A 141 -37.56 8.20 20.81
CA ILE A 141 -36.48 8.79 20.00
C ILE A 141 -35.30 7.82 19.83
N LEU A 142 -35.02 6.97 20.83
CA LEU A 142 -33.99 5.93 20.75
C LEU A 142 -34.34 4.88 19.70
N ALA A 143 -35.57 4.38 19.70
CA ALA A 143 -36.03 3.41 18.71
C ALA A 143 -36.00 3.98 17.30
N ARG A 144 -36.24 5.28 17.13
CA ARG A 144 -36.16 5.95 15.82
C ARG A 144 -34.76 5.86 15.20
N PHE A 145 -33.69 5.86 16.01
CA PHE A 145 -32.32 5.76 15.51
C PHE A 145 -31.79 4.33 15.47
N THR A 146 -32.17 3.47 16.43
CA THR A 146 -31.66 2.10 16.49
C THR A 146 -32.41 1.14 15.58
N MET A 147 -33.72 1.31 15.39
CA MET A 147 -34.53 0.37 14.61
C MET A 147 -34.13 0.29 13.13
N PRO A 148 -33.81 1.38 12.42
CA PRO A 148 -33.31 1.30 11.05
C PRO A 148 -32.04 0.44 10.94
N ILE A 149 -31.14 0.55 11.92
CA ILE A 149 -29.88 -0.20 11.96
C ILE A 149 -30.17 -1.68 12.21
N VAL A 150 -31.03 -2.00 13.19
CA VAL A 150 -31.40 -3.39 13.50
C VAL A 150 -32.07 -4.06 12.29
N PHE A 151 -33.01 -3.38 11.64
CA PHE A 151 -33.68 -3.91 10.44
C PHE A 151 -32.73 -4.08 9.26
N ALA A 152 -31.82 -3.12 9.05
CA ALA A 152 -30.78 -3.23 8.03
C ALA A 152 -29.88 -4.43 8.30
N LEU A 153 -29.34 -4.57 9.53
CA LEU A 153 -28.47 -5.69 9.89
C LEU A 153 -29.16 -7.05 9.79
N ALA A 154 -30.43 -7.14 10.21
CA ALA A 154 -31.21 -8.37 10.08
C ALA A 154 -31.41 -8.75 8.61
N CYS A 155 -31.74 -7.78 7.75
CA CYS A 155 -31.88 -8.04 6.32
C CYS A 155 -30.53 -8.32 5.66
N PHE A 156 -29.44 -7.71 6.11
CA PHE A 156 -28.09 -7.93 5.61
C PHE A 156 -27.62 -9.36 5.88
N SER A 157 -27.79 -9.86 7.10
CA SER A 157 -27.48 -11.25 7.45
C SER A 157 -28.32 -12.26 6.66
N TYR A 158 -29.56 -11.90 6.32
CA TYR A 158 -30.44 -12.77 5.52
C TYR A 158 -30.15 -12.71 4.01
N ALA A 159 -29.90 -11.52 3.46
CA ALA A 159 -29.76 -11.31 2.02
C ALA A 159 -28.34 -11.57 1.51
N LEU A 160 -27.33 -11.42 2.38
CA LEU A 160 -25.90 -11.56 2.08
C LEU A 160 -25.18 -12.31 3.21
N PRO A 161 -25.50 -13.59 3.43
CA PRO A 161 -24.98 -14.37 4.56
C PRO A 161 -23.46 -14.53 4.52
N THR A 162 -22.85 -14.86 3.38
CA THR A 162 -21.40 -15.09 3.34
C THR A 162 -20.63 -13.78 3.44
N THR A 163 -21.15 -12.70 2.83
CA THR A 163 -20.64 -11.34 3.04
C THR A 163 -20.73 -10.94 4.53
N TYR A 164 -21.83 -11.26 5.20
CA TYR A 164 -22.03 -10.95 6.63
C TYR A 164 -21.03 -11.68 7.52
N ASP A 165 -20.87 -12.98 7.35
CA ASP A 165 -19.94 -13.80 8.15
C ASP A 165 -18.50 -13.33 7.97
N ASN A 166 -18.06 -13.14 6.71
CA ASN A 166 -16.73 -12.59 6.42
C ASN A 166 -16.54 -11.21 7.06
N THR A 167 -17.56 -10.34 7.02
CA THR A 167 -17.46 -9.01 7.65
C THR A 167 -17.36 -9.11 9.17
N MET A 168 -18.08 -10.04 9.79
CA MET A 168 -18.01 -10.26 11.24
C MET A 168 -16.67 -10.82 11.67
N ASP A 169 -16.11 -11.77 10.92
CA ASP A 169 -14.76 -12.30 11.17
C ASP A 169 -13.72 -11.17 11.06
N LEU A 170 -13.84 -10.31 10.05
CA LEU A 170 -12.95 -9.17 9.86
C LEU A 170 -13.06 -8.10 10.96
N ILE A 171 -14.25 -7.93 11.55
CA ILE A 171 -14.46 -7.05 12.71
C ILE A 171 -13.83 -7.70 13.94
N HIS A 172 -14.04 -9.00 14.13
CA HIS A 172 -13.49 -9.78 15.24
C HIS A 172 -11.96 -9.74 15.24
N ASP A 173 -11.30 -9.96 14.09
CA ASP A 173 -9.84 -9.84 13.94
C ASP A 173 -9.31 -8.47 14.37
N VAL A 174 -10.04 -7.40 14.02
CA VAL A 174 -9.65 -6.02 14.36
C VAL A 174 -9.89 -5.76 15.84
N GLU A 175 -11.00 -6.27 16.38
CA GLU A 175 -11.36 -6.15 17.79
C GLU A 175 -10.38 -6.92 18.68
N GLU A 176 -9.88 -8.08 18.23
CA GLU A 176 -8.86 -8.85 18.95
C GLU A 176 -7.54 -8.08 19.02
N SER A 177 -7.18 -7.41 17.92
CA SER A 177 -5.97 -6.61 17.84
C SER A 177 -5.99 -5.38 18.77
N LEU A 178 -7.15 -4.70 18.90
CA LEU A 178 -7.26 -3.47 19.69
C LEU A 178 -7.75 -3.70 21.13
N PHE A 179 -8.65 -4.65 21.35
CA PHE A 179 -9.42 -4.84 22.59
C PHE A 179 -9.57 -6.32 23.00
N PRO A 180 -8.46 -7.04 23.27
CA PRO A 180 -8.49 -8.48 23.53
C PRO A 180 -9.35 -8.89 24.73
N ASN A 181 -9.42 -8.05 25.77
CA ASN A 181 -10.23 -8.31 26.96
C ASN A 181 -11.75 -8.30 26.70
N PHE A 182 -12.18 -7.57 25.68
CA PHE A 182 -13.59 -7.47 25.32
C PHE A 182 -14.01 -8.64 24.43
N VAL A 183 -13.15 -8.99 23.45
CA VAL A 183 -13.33 -10.18 22.60
C VAL A 183 -13.46 -11.45 23.43
N ALA A 184 -12.56 -11.68 24.39
CA ALA A 184 -12.64 -12.86 25.25
C ALA A 184 -13.97 -12.98 26.02
N LYS A 185 -14.60 -11.85 26.37
CA LYS A 185 -15.93 -11.86 27.01
C LYS A 185 -17.04 -12.12 26.01
N GLN A 186 -16.98 -11.51 24.82
CA GLN A 186 -17.92 -11.76 23.75
C GLN A 186 -17.90 -13.23 23.33
N ASP A 187 -16.73 -13.83 23.15
CA ASP A 187 -16.57 -15.23 22.76
C ASP A 187 -17.23 -16.17 23.76
N VAL A 188 -17.08 -15.90 25.07
CA VAL A 188 -17.76 -16.69 26.12
C VAL A 188 -19.28 -16.55 26.02
N ILE A 189 -19.79 -15.37 25.73
CA ILE A 189 -21.24 -15.13 25.58
C ILE A 189 -21.76 -15.83 24.33
N VAL A 190 -21.06 -15.71 23.20
CA VAL A 190 -21.40 -16.36 21.93
C VAL A 190 -21.36 -17.87 22.07
N ALA A 191 -20.33 -18.43 22.70
CA ALA A 191 -20.19 -19.86 22.94
C ALA A 191 -21.35 -20.41 23.79
N LYS A 192 -21.72 -19.70 24.88
CA LYS A 192 -22.88 -20.08 25.70
C LYS A 192 -24.19 -20.02 24.93
N GLY A 193 -24.35 -19.00 24.08
CA GLY A 193 -25.52 -18.88 23.20
C GLY A 193 -25.63 -20.06 22.23
N ARG A 194 -24.53 -20.42 21.56
CA ARG A 194 -24.47 -21.57 20.64
C ARG A 194 -24.85 -22.88 21.35
N ILE A 195 -24.24 -23.16 22.51
CA ILE A 195 -24.56 -24.35 23.32
C ILE A 195 -26.06 -24.41 23.67
N GLY A 196 -26.67 -23.27 24.01
CA GLY A 196 -28.11 -23.21 24.31
C GLY A 196 -28.99 -23.55 23.11
N ILE A 197 -28.63 -23.07 21.92
CA ILE A 197 -29.36 -23.37 20.67
C ILE A 197 -29.22 -24.86 20.35
N ASP A 198 -28.00 -25.41 20.43
CA ASP A 198 -27.73 -26.82 20.12
C ASP A 198 -28.49 -27.77 21.06
N HIS A 199 -28.56 -27.45 22.35
CA HIS A 199 -29.38 -28.20 23.30
C HIS A 199 -30.87 -28.16 22.96
N THR A 200 -31.37 -27.03 22.45
CA THR A 200 -32.77 -26.88 22.07
C THR A 200 -33.09 -27.72 20.82
N ILE A 201 -32.21 -27.70 19.81
CA ILE A 201 -32.33 -28.48 18.58
C ILE A 201 -32.26 -29.98 18.91
N MET A 202 -31.27 -30.41 19.69
CA MET A 202 -31.13 -31.80 20.13
C MET A 202 -32.35 -32.29 20.90
N THR A 203 -32.91 -31.45 21.79
CA THR A 203 -34.13 -31.80 22.54
C THR A 203 -35.31 -31.99 21.59
N TYR A 204 -35.46 -31.13 20.58
CA TYR A 204 -36.50 -31.28 19.56
C TYR A 204 -36.34 -32.58 18.75
N GLU A 205 -35.11 -32.93 18.36
CA GLU A 205 -34.82 -34.18 17.64
C GLU A 205 -35.13 -35.42 18.47
N ILE A 206 -34.73 -35.44 19.75
CA ILE A 206 -35.04 -36.55 20.68
C ILE A 206 -36.55 -36.74 20.80
N ILE A 207 -37.32 -35.65 20.92
CA ILE A 207 -38.79 -35.73 21.03
C ILE A 207 -39.37 -36.26 19.71
N LYS A 208 -38.90 -35.78 18.57
CA LYS A 208 -39.33 -36.22 17.24
C LYS A 208 -39.06 -37.71 17.02
N ASP A 209 -37.90 -38.21 17.43
CA ASP A 209 -37.52 -39.62 17.31
C ASP A 209 -38.34 -40.52 18.23
N LYS A 210 -38.63 -40.08 19.46
CA LYS A 210 -39.54 -40.80 20.35
C LYS A 210 -40.96 -40.87 19.77
N LEU A 211 -41.47 -39.77 19.20
CA LEU A 211 -42.78 -39.76 18.57
C LEU A 211 -42.85 -40.67 17.33
N SER A 212 -41.80 -40.67 16.50
CA SER A 212 -41.74 -41.55 15.32
C SER A 212 -41.69 -43.03 15.72
N SER A 213 -40.94 -43.37 16.77
CA SER A 213 -40.88 -44.72 17.34
C SER A 213 -42.25 -45.19 17.85
N VAL A 214 -42.96 -44.34 18.60
CA VAL A 214 -44.32 -44.64 19.08
C VAL A 214 -45.30 -44.85 17.91
N ASN A 215 -45.24 -43.98 16.90
CA ASN A 215 -46.09 -44.13 15.71
C ASN A 215 -45.84 -45.46 14.98
N ASN A 216 -44.57 -45.86 14.83
CA ASN A 216 -44.20 -47.14 14.22
C ASN A 216 -44.67 -48.33 15.07
N PHE A 217 -44.58 -48.24 16.39
CA PHE A 217 -45.10 -49.27 17.31
C PHE A 217 -46.62 -49.44 17.16
N ILE A 218 -47.36 -48.33 17.12
CA ILE A 218 -48.82 -48.34 16.94
C ILE A 218 -49.19 -48.97 15.59
N LYS A 219 -48.53 -48.58 14.48
CA LYS A 219 -48.75 -49.19 13.16
C LYS A 219 -48.45 -50.69 13.14
N GLY A 220 -47.40 -51.11 13.86
CA GLY A 220 -47.09 -52.52 14.05
C GLY A 220 -48.25 -53.27 14.72
N HIS A 221 -48.82 -52.71 15.79
CA HIS A 221 -49.92 -53.34 16.52
C HIS A 221 -51.23 -53.41 15.71
N ILE A 222 -51.52 -52.41 14.87
CA ILE A 222 -52.75 -52.37 14.06
C ILE A 222 -52.69 -53.38 12.90
N ASN A 223 -51.52 -53.69 12.36
CA ASN A 223 -51.38 -54.67 11.26
C ASN A 223 -51.42 -56.14 11.72
N PHE A 224 -51.43 -56.41 13.03
CA PHE A 224 -51.50 -57.76 13.60
C PHE A 224 -52.91 -58.20 14.01
N ASN A 225 -53.92 -57.34 13.87
CA ASN A 225 -55.32 -57.59 14.21
C ASN A 225 -56.20 -57.46 12.96
#